data_AF-A0A318V6Y7-F1
#
_entry.id   AF-A0A318V6Y7-F1
#
_cell.length_a   1.000
_cell.length_b   1.000
_cell.length_c   1.000
_cell.angle_alpha   90.00
_cell.angle_beta   90.00
_cell.angle_gamma   90.00
#
_symmetry.space_group_name_H-M   'P 1'
#
loop_
_entity.id
_entity.type
_entity.pdbx_description
1 polymer ?
#
loop_
_entity_poly.entity_id
_entity_poly.type
_entity_poly.pdbx_seq_one_letter_code
_entity_poly.pdbx_strand_id
1 'polypeptide(L)'
;MTQKRVRQQQKRKNSKGKIDSHRKEGSTLISPFNQISNTSYLSWINDRLPCMVWAGLLINGIGREEAIEIFRKLGLHIGTLYREVENRNCKLPIVGVYGLSTLDDDLQEKFFEVLFTEERVSHALKPLILFKDLPLFNKWAEYLGVVSDDEEVLWTNLADAVAILLDHQSQEATDCRWAYMIPIVNSGKLRLQNEEQYREYIEYPNYEDQRKVRPTIRATEMNLGSGVMDDDYAQAKKAWSEKFWEECKHNTECFAPEPKNSSVDFDITKTVSLMREIWGDLLNHFLATDKFTHVQARRDASFGFCFYALTVTQEGLASSGKLLTAKLALRMLAEIYITFKYLISVRDEKLWDIYRSYGSGQAKLTFLKLDEVLTDQPGYIKKENIEELANEDIYMDFQNIDLGNWAKTDLRTMSQVARCKEVYDAYYSWPSSYAHGQWCAVRDVVFTTCYNPLHRLHRIPRPAPRYEDGAENDLILLFNKILDLLNDVYPSFERRAKLLQKPE
;
A
#
# COMPACT_ATOMS: atom_id res chain seq x y z
N MET A 1 -2.39 11.44 23.53
CA MET A 1 -3.14 10.16 23.46
C MET A 1 -2.41 9.10 22.64
N THR A 2 -2.88 7.85 22.74
CA THR A 2 -2.07 6.63 22.60
C THR A 2 -1.79 6.23 21.13
N GLN A 3 -0.51 6.25 20.74
CA GLN A 3 0.02 5.49 19.59
C GLN A 3 -0.55 4.07 19.50
N LYS A 4 -0.93 3.49 20.65
CA LYS A 4 -1.58 2.19 20.80
C LYS A 4 -2.93 2.07 20.08
N ARG A 5 -3.81 3.09 20.11
CA ARG A 5 -5.13 3.06 19.45
C ARG A 5 -5.00 3.16 17.91
N VAL A 6 -4.15 4.05 17.40
CA VAL A 6 -3.84 4.17 15.97
C VAL A 6 -3.20 2.89 15.42
N ARG A 7 -2.24 2.30 16.16
CA ARG A 7 -1.63 1.00 15.84
C ARG A 7 -2.64 -0.16 15.87
N GLN A 8 -3.67 -0.11 16.73
CA GLN A 8 -4.72 -1.12 16.79
C GLN A 8 -5.70 -1.04 15.61
N GLN A 9 -6.06 0.15 15.15
CA GLN A 9 -6.91 0.32 13.96
C GLN A 9 -6.23 -0.20 12.69
N GLN A 10 -4.91 0.03 12.51
CA GLN A 10 -4.16 -0.55 11.39
C GLN A 10 -4.17 -2.08 11.35
N LYS A 11 -4.41 -2.75 12.49
CA LYS A 11 -4.41 -4.23 12.60
C LYS A 11 -5.77 -4.88 12.34
N ARG A 12 -6.86 -4.13 12.13
CA ARG A 12 -8.18 -4.74 11.86
C ARG A 12 -8.20 -5.40 10.47
N LYS A 13 -8.49 -6.70 10.45
CA LYS A 13 -8.48 -7.58 9.28
C LYS A 13 -9.57 -7.18 8.28
N ASN A 14 -9.18 -6.59 7.16
CA ASN A 14 -10.02 -6.47 5.98
C ASN A 14 -10.23 -7.85 5.34
N SER A 15 -11.45 -8.10 4.84
CA SER A 15 -11.72 -9.12 3.83
C SER A 15 -10.81 -8.84 2.63
N LYS A 16 -9.71 -9.59 2.50
CA LYS A 16 -8.80 -9.48 1.35
C LYS A 16 -9.40 -10.27 0.20
N GLY A 17 -9.61 -9.60 -0.94
CA GLY A 17 -9.98 -10.30 -2.17
C GLY A 17 -8.93 -11.36 -2.51
N LYS A 18 -9.38 -12.58 -2.83
CA LYS A 18 -8.50 -13.64 -3.33
C LYS A 18 -8.09 -13.31 -4.78
N ILE A 19 -6.93 -13.80 -5.23
CA ILE A 19 -6.51 -13.66 -6.63
C ILE A 19 -7.62 -14.18 -7.56
N ASP A 20 -8.19 -15.34 -7.25
CA ASP A 20 -9.28 -15.98 -8.03
C ASP A 20 -10.58 -15.16 -8.11
N SER A 21 -10.75 -14.16 -7.25
CA SER A 21 -11.92 -13.26 -7.32
C SER A 21 -11.76 -12.15 -8.36
N HIS A 22 -10.56 -11.96 -8.92
CA HIS A 22 -10.31 -11.00 -9.99
C HIS A 22 -10.63 -11.62 -11.35
N ARG A 23 -11.36 -10.88 -12.19
CA ARG A 23 -11.65 -11.28 -13.57
C ARG A 23 -10.56 -10.74 -14.49
N LYS A 24 -9.93 -11.62 -15.30
CA LYS A 24 -8.96 -11.18 -16.31
C LYS A 24 -9.69 -10.68 -17.55
N GLU A 25 -9.38 -9.44 -17.95
CA GLU A 25 -9.81 -8.84 -19.22
C GLU A 25 -8.59 -8.26 -19.93
N GLY A 26 -8.22 -8.86 -21.07
CA GLY A 26 -6.98 -8.51 -21.77
C GLY A 26 -5.74 -8.63 -20.86
N SER A 27 -5.05 -7.52 -20.66
CA SER A 27 -3.87 -7.40 -19.79
C SER A 27 -4.19 -6.98 -18.34
N THR A 28 -5.48 -6.85 -17.98
CA THR A 28 -5.92 -6.29 -16.69
C THR A 28 -6.60 -7.34 -15.83
N LEU A 29 -6.31 -7.33 -14.52
CA LEU A 29 -7.08 -8.07 -13.51
C LEU A 29 -8.07 -7.10 -12.85
N ILE A 30 -9.36 -7.26 -13.14
CA ILE A 30 -10.42 -6.40 -12.61
C ILE A 30 -10.84 -6.87 -11.22
N SER A 31 -10.76 -5.96 -10.24
CA SER A 31 -11.15 -6.23 -8.86
C SER A 31 -12.65 -6.56 -8.73
N PRO A 32 -13.08 -7.38 -7.76
CA PRO A 32 -14.48 -7.79 -7.61
C PRO A 32 -15.48 -6.63 -7.60
N PHE A 33 -15.16 -5.54 -6.89
CA PHE A 33 -16.05 -4.39 -6.78
C PHE A 33 -16.14 -3.54 -8.05
N ASN A 34 -15.10 -3.54 -8.88
CA ASN A 34 -15.12 -2.82 -10.16
C ASN A 34 -15.83 -3.61 -11.27
N GLN A 35 -16.26 -4.84 -11.00
CA GLN A 35 -17.06 -5.64 -11.94
C GLN A 35 -18.55 -5.27 -11.89
N ILE A 36 -18.97 -4.49 -10.89
CA ILE A 36 -20.34 -4.00 -10.73
C ILE A 36 -20.50 -2.71 -11.54
N SER A 37 -21.51 -2.63 -12.41
CA SER A 37 -21.80 -1.42 -13.20
C SER A 37 -22.42 -0.31 -12.35
N ASN A 38 -22.18 0.95 -12.75
CA ASN A 38 -22.76 2.16 -12.14
C ASN A 38 -22.44 2.38 -10.65
N THR A 39 -21.30 1.90 -10.17
CA THR A 39 -20.82 2.20 -8.82
C THR A 39 -20.26 3.62 -8.74
N SER A 40 -20.92 4.47 -7.95
CA SER A 40 -20.40 5.76 -7.51
C SER A 40 -19.75 5.61 -6.13
N TYR A 41 -18.55 6.19 -5.96
CA TYR A 41 -17.79 6.09 -4.72
C TYR A 41 -17.74 7.46 -4.02
N LEU A 42 -18.53 7.63 -2.96
CA LEU A 42 -18.36 8.74 -2.02
C LEU A 42 -17.25 8.38 -1.03
N SER A 43 -16.23 9.24 -0.87
CA SER A 43 -15.18 9.00 0.10
C SER A 43 -15.67 9.35 1.50
N TRP A 44 -15.71 8.36 2.40
CA TRP A 44 -16.03 8.63 3.81
C TRP A 44 -15.08 9.66 4.41
N ILE A 45 -13.76 9.42 4.32
CA ILE A 45 -12.74 10.26 4.94
C ILE A 45 -12.75 11.66 4.30
N ASN A 46 -12.77 11.75 2.97
CA ASN A 46 -12.61 13.06 2.33
C ASN A 46 -13.91 13.86 2.33
N ASP A 47 -15.07 13.21 2.15
CA ASP A 47 -16.30 13.92 1.78
C ASP A 47 -17.40 13.87 2.83
N ARG A 48 -17.39 12.90 3.76
CA ARG A 48 -18.46 12.70 4.76
C ARG A 48 -18.02 12.95 6.19
N LEU A 49 -16.85 12.46 6.58
CA LEU A 49 -16.32 12.59 7.94
C LEU A 49 -16.29 14.05 8.41
N PRO A 50 -15.80 15.04 7.62
CA PRO A 50 -15.83 16.45 8.04
C PRO A 50 -17.25 16.98 8.33
N CYS A 51 -18.26 16.46 7.64
CA CYS A 51 -19.66 16.83 7.87
C CYS A 51 -20.24 16.17 9.14
N MET A 52 -19.65 15.08 9.62
CA MET A 52 -20.13 14.32 10.78
C MET A 52 -19.22 14.46 11.99
N VAL A 53 -18.26 15.39 11.95
CA VAL A 53 -17.28 15.55 13.03
C VAL A 53 -17.94 15.92 14.36
N TRP A 54 -19.06 16.64 14.35
CA TRP A 54 -19.85 16.94 15.54
C TRP A 54 -20.36 15.66 16.24
N ALA A 55 -20.83 14.68 15.46
CA ALA A 55 -21.30 13.40 16.00
C ALA A 55 -20.13 12.58 16.57
N GLY A 56 -18.98 12.59 15.90
CA GLY A 56 -17.75 11.98 16.42
C GLY A 56 -17.28 12.60 17.73
N LEU A 57 -17.33 13.93 17.83
CA LEU A 57 -16.99 14.67 19.04
C LEU A 57 -17.91 14.31 20.21
N LEU A 58 -19.22 14.18 19.98
CA LEU A 58 -20.15 13.69 21.00
C LEU A 58 -19.83 12.27 21.47
N ILE A 59 -19.65 11.33 20.54
CA ILE A 59 -19.31 9.95 20.89
C ILE A 59 -18.03 9.91 21.74
N ASN A 60 -17.03 10.72 21.39
CA ASN A 60 -15.76 10.78 22.11
C ASN A 60 -15.88 11.48 23.47
N GLY A 61 -16.69 12.54 23.57
CA GLY A 61 -16.77 13.41 24.74
C GLY A 61 -17.75 12.97 25.82
N ILE A 62 -18.94 12.51 25.45
CA ILE A 62 -19.99 12.08 26.40
C ILE A 62 -20.24 10.57 26.38
N GLY A 63 -19.55 9.85 25.49
CA GLY A 63 -19.70 8.40 25.33
C GLY A 63 -20.78 8.01 24.34
N ARG A 64 -20.64 6.80 23.79
CA ARG A 64 -21.46 6.32 22.67
C ARG A 64 -22.94 6.21 22.99
N GLU A 65 -23.30 5.65 24.15
CA GLU A 65 -24.70 5.38 24.50
C GLU A 65 -25.51 6.67 24.61
N GLU A 66 -24.98 7.65 25.34
CA GLU A 66 -25.57 8.98 25.49
C GLU A 66 -25.65 9.70 24.14
N ALA A 67 -24.58 9.68 23.35
CA ALA A 67 -24.56 10.29 22.02
C ALA A 67 -25.63 9.68 21.08
N ILE A 68 -25.84 8.36 21.10
CA ILE A 68 -26.87 7.69 20.30
C ILE A 68 -28.28 8.14 20.70
N GLU A 69 -28.54 8.35 21.98
CA GLU A 69 -29.84 8.85 22.43
C GLU A 69 -30.09 10.28 21.95
N ILE A 70 -29.06 11.15 21.98
CA ILE A 70 -29.14 12.49 21.39
C ILE A 70 -29.41 12.40 19.88
N PHE A 71 -28.68 11.55 19.14
CA PHE A 71 -28.92 11.36 17.71
C PHE A 71 -30.35 10.88 17.41
N ARG A 72 -30.90 9.99 18.26
CA ARG A 72 -32.28 9.51 18.16
C ARG A 72 -33.28 10.65 18.33
N LYS A 73 -33.12 11.45 19.38
CA LYS A 73 -33.96 12.63 19.66
C LYS A 73 -33.89 13.63 18.50
N LEU A 74 -32.69 13.97 18.04
CA LEU A 74 -32.50 14.84 16.86
C LEU A 74 -33.22 14.27 15.63
N GLY A 75 -33.01 12.98 15.34
CA GLY A 75 -33.69 12.29 14.26
C GLY A 75 -35.21 12.41 14.33
N LEU A 76 -35.78 12.18 15.51
CA LEU A 76 -37.23 12.22 15.71
C LEU A 76 -37.78 13.64 15.56
N HIS A 77 -37.20 14.61 16.28
CA HIS A 77 -37.71 15.98 16.30
C HIS A 77 -37.54 16.68 14.95
N ILE A 78 -36.36 16.57 14.33
CA ILE A 78 -36.09 17.20 13.03
C ILE A 78 -36.88 16.52 11.92
N GLY A 79 -36.93 15.18 11.90
CA GLY A 79 -37.71 14.46 10.89
C GLY A 79 -39.21 14.75 10.98
N THR A 80 -39.75 14.82 12.20
CA THR A 80 -41.18 15.12 12.42
C THR A 80 -41.51 16.55 12.03
N LEU A 81 -40.74 17.54 12.51
CA LEU A 81 -40.93 18.94 12.16
C LEU A 81 -40.79 19.16 10.65
N TYR A 82 -39.85 18.48 10.00
CA TYR A 82 -39.70 18.53 8.55
C TYR A 82 -41.00 18.14 7.84
N ARG A 83 -41.66 17.07 8.32
CA ARG A 83 -42.90 16.51 7.73
C ARG A 83 -44.14 17.37 7.98
N GLU A 84 -44.18 18.14 9.06
CA GLU A 84 -45.35 18.96 9.44
C GLU A 84 -45.56 20.19 8.55
N VAL A 85 -44.50 20.68 7.90
CA VAL A 85 -44.56 21.87 7.05
C VAL A 85 -44.48 21.45 5.59
N GLU A 86 -45.53 21.78 4.82
CA GLU A 86 -45.55 21.59 3.38
C GLU A 86 -44.68 22.64 2.67
N ASN A 87 -44.12 22.29 1.50
CA ASN A 87 -43.36 23.20 0.62
C ASN A 87 -42.10 23.84 1.24
N ARG A 88 -41.31 23.06 1.98
CA ARG A 88 -39.99 23.48 2.48
C ARG A 88 -39.01 23.83 1.35
N ASN A 89 -38.12 24.79 1.61
CA ASN A 89 -37.04 25.13 0.66
C ASN A 89 -35.97 24.03 0.65
N CYS A 90 -35.72 23.41 1.80
CA CYS A 90 -34.78 22.29 1.90
C CYS A 90 -35.40 20.95 1.42
N LYS A 91 -34.67 20.24 0.54
CA LYS A 91 -35.15 18.97 -0.07
C LYS A 91 -35.19 17.80 0.94
N LEU A 92 -34.29 17.79 1.92
CA LEU A 92 -34.12 16.72 2.92
C LEU A 92 -33.64 17.32 4.26
N PRO A 93 -33.98 16.70 5.41
CA PRO A 93 -33.49 17.12 6.73
C PRO A 93 -32.06 16.61 7.00
N ILE A 94 -31.07 17.22 6.35
CA ILE A 94 -29.67 16.80 6.40
C ILE A 94 -28.95 17.46 7.59
N VAL A 95 -28.50 16.65 8.57
CA VAL A 95 -27.90 17.13 9.83
C VAL A 95 -26.36 17.07 9.89
N GLY A 96 -25.68 16.95 8.74
CA GLY A 96 -24.23 17.16 8.69
C GLY A 96 -23.88 18.64 8.84
N VAL A 97 -22.67 19.01 9.25
CA VAL A 97 -22.26 20.42 9.49
C VAL A 97 -22.67 21.35 8.35
N TYR A 98 -22.29 21.04 7.10
CA TYR A 98 -22.73 21.83 5.94
C TYR A 98 -24.22 21.62 5.60
N GLY A 99 -24.75 20.41 5.77
CA GLY A 99 -26.18 20.14 5.53
C GLY A 99 -27.10 20.98 6.41
N LEU A 100 -26.72 21.17 7.67
CA LEU A 100 -27.44 21.96 8.65
C LEU A 100 -27.57 23.42 8.19
N SER A 101 -26.54 24.00 7.57
CA SER A 101 -26.59 25.37 7.03
C SER A 101 -27.52 25.52 5.82
N THR A 102 -28.00 24.42 5.25
CA THR A 102 -28.95 24.43 4.13
C THR A 102 -30.40 24.17 4.55
N LEU A 103 -30.65 23.91 5.83
CA LEU A 103 -32.00 23.72 6.36
C LEU A 103 -32.72 25.06 6.54
N ASP A 104 -34.05 25.01 6.54
CA ASP A 104 -34.88 26.15 6.93
C ASP A 104 -34.59 26.53 8.40
N ASP A 105 -34.77 27.81 8.75
CA ASP A 105 -34.37 28.34 10.07
C ASP A 105 -35.03 27.62 11.25
N ASP A 106 -36.30 27.21 11.13
CA ASP A 106 -37.03 26.46 12.15
C ASP A 106 -36.39 25.10 12.46
N LEU A 107 -35.89 24.41 11.43
CA LEU A 107 -35.17 23.15 11.58
C LEU A 107 -33.78 23.36 12.18
N GLN A 108 -33.10 24.44 11.80
CA GLN A 108 -31.82 24.80 12.42
C GLN A 108 -31.98 25.08 13.91
N GLU A 109 -32.94 25.94 14.27
CA GLU A 109 -33.25 26.27 15.67
C GLU A 109 -33.60 25.02 16.46
N LYS A 110 -34.47 24.16 15.90
CA LYS A 110 -34.85 22.91 16.57
C LYS A 110 -33.68 21.97 16.79
N PHE A 111 -32.72 21.95 15.85
CA PHE A 111 -31.52 21.12 15.97
C PHE A 111 -30.68 21.58 17.16
N PHE A 112 -30.40 22.87 17.28
CA PHE A 112 -29.61 23.42 18.39
C PHE A 112 -30.34 23.27 19.74
N GLU A 113 -31.64 23.52 19.79
CA GLU A 113 -32.47 23.33 20.99
C GLU A 113 -32.36 21.90 21.53
N VAL A 114 -32.50 20.89 20.67
CA VAL A 114 -32.46 19.48 21.07
C VAL A 114 -31.03 19.04 21.41
N LEU A 115 -30.04 19.50 20.63
CA LEU A 115 -28.64 19.13 20.82
C LEU A 115 -28.10 19.62 22.17
N PHE A 116 -28.39 20.86 22.56
CA PHE A 116 -27.85 21.48 23.77
C PHE A 116 -28.76 21.34 25.01
N THR A 117 -29.53 20.25 25.07
CA THR A 117 -30.34 19.93 26.27
C THR A 117 -29.51 19.48 27.46
N GLU A 118 -28.27 19.01 27.25
CA GLU A 118 -27.37 18.54 28.29
C GLU A 118 -26.10 19.39 28.35
N GLU A 119 -25.69 19.81 29.56
CA GLU A 119 -24.51 20.68 29.76
C GLU A 119 -23.21 20.06 29.23
N ARG A 120 -23.06 18.73 29.31
CA ARG A 120 -21.85 18.03 28.83
C ARG A 120 -21.66 18.11 27.31
N VAL A 121 -22.70 18.43 26.54
CA VAL A 121 -22.64 18.56 25.08
C VAL A 121 -21.78 19.75 24.66
N SER A 122 -21.88 20.89 25.36
CA SER A 122 -21.12 22.09 25.03
C SER A 122 -19.61 21.84 25.15
N HIS A 123 -19.19 21.15 26.21
CA HIS A 123 -17.79 20.76 26.40
C HIS A 123 -17.31 19.80 25.31
N ALA A 124 -18.11 18.79 24.95
CA ALA A 124 -17.72 17.81 23.93
C ALA A 124 -17.60 18.42 22.53
N LEU A 125 -18.47 19.36 22.18
CA LEU A 125 -18.53 20.00 20.87
C LEU A 125 -17.65 21.25 20.74
N LYS A 126 -17.05 21.70 21.85
CA LYS A 126 -16.17 22.87 21.90
C LYS A 126 -15.12 22.88 20.77
N PRO A 127 -14.46 21.78 20.35
CA PRO A 127 -13.48 21.85 19.26
C PRO A 127 -13.99 22.38 17.92
N LEU A 128 -15.31 22.47 17.70
CA LEU A 128 -15.86 23.05 16.47
C LEU A 128 -15.53 24.54 16.29
N ILE A 129 -15.41 25.31 17.39
CA ILE A 129 -15.12 26.76 17.29
C ILE A 129 -13.69 27.07 16.80
N LEU A 130 -12.83 26.05 16.69
CA LEU A 130 -11.50 26.19 16.08
C LEU A 130 -11.58 26.57 14.61
N PHE A 131 -12.68 26.22 13.93
CA PHE A 131 -12.83 26.39 12.48
C PHE A 131 -13.46 27.75 12.14
N LYS A 132 -12.67 28.66 11.55
CA LYS A 132 -13.17 30.01 11.18
C LYS A 132 -14.27 29.96 10.12
N ASP A 133 -14.16 29.00 9.21
CA ASP A 133 -15.10 28.79 8.10
C ASP A 133 -16.19 27.77 8.43
N LEU A 134 -16.45 27.48 9.72
CA LEU A 134 -17.51 26.55 10.14
C LEU A 134 -18.88 27.02 9.62
N PRO A 135 -19.61 26.18 8.87
CA PRO A 135 -21.01 26.47 8.52
C PRO A 135 -21.85 26.74 9.78
N LEU A 136 -22.60 27.84 9.75
CA LEU A 136 -23.34 28.38 10.90
C LEU A 136 -22.47 28.74 12.10
N PHE A 137 -21.23 29.20 11.89
CA PHE A 137 -20.28 29.56 12.97
C PHE A 137 -20.94 30.38 14.09
N ASN A 138 -21.69 31.45 13.76
CA ASN A 138 -22.32 32.30 14.76
C ASN A 138 -23.29 31.54 15.67
N LYS A 139 -24.16 30.68 15.11
CA LYS A 139 -25.09 29.85 15.90
C LYS A 139 -24.31 28.86 16.77
N TRP A 140 -23.27 28.21 16.25
CA TRP A 140 -22.41 27.34 17.06
C TRP A 140 -21.73 28.11 18.21
N ALA A 141 -21.21 29.31 17.93
CA ALA A 141 -20.50 30.13 18.91
C ALA A 141 -21.42 30.64 20.04
N GLU A 142 -22.71 30.87 19.78
CA GLU A 142 -23.70 31.23 20.81
C GLU A 142 -23.84 30.15 21.89
N TYR A 143 -23.86 28.87 21.49
CA TYR A 143 -23.99 27.74 22.42
C TYR A 143 -22.65 27.28 23.01
N LEU A 144 -21.57 27.39 22.24
CA LEU A 144 -20.26 26.89 22.65
C LEU A 144 -19.44 27.95 23.39
N GLY A 145 -19.72 29.24 23.19
CA GLY A 145 -18.91 30.36 23.68
C GLY A 145 -17.58 30.51 22.92
N VAL A 146 -16.76 31.47 23.36
CA VAL A 146 -15.45 31.79 22.75
C VAL A 146 -14.33 30.81 23.14
N VAL A 147 -13.25 30.77 22.36
CA VAL A 147 -12.03 30.01 22.70
C VAL A 147 -11.36 30.67 23.91
N SER A 148 -11.69 30.21 25.11
CA SER A 148 -10.99 30.55 26.36
C SER A 148 -10.10 29.41 26.86
N ASP A 149 -10.30 28.23 26.29
CA ASP A 149 -9.62 26.99 26.66
C ASP A 149 -8.30 26.87 25.91
N ASP A 150 -7.43 25.99 26.41
CA ASP A 150 -6.17 25.64 25.75
C ASP A 150 -6.46 25.06 24.35
N GLU A 151 -6.07 25.81 23.31
CA GLU A 151 -6.26 25.42 21.91
C GLU A 151 -5.62 24.05 21.61
N GLU A 152 -4.50 23.70 22.25
CA GLU A 152 -3.82 22.42 22.07
C GLU A 152 -4.71 21.25 22.54
N VAL A 153 -5.44 21.45 23.64
CA VAL A 153 -6.40 20.48 24.17
C VAL A 153 -7.58 20.31 23.20
N LEU A 154 -8.09 21.41 22.63
CA LEU A 154 -9.19 21.35 21.66
C LEU A 154 -8.78 20.59 20.39
N TRP A 155 -7.59 20.88 19.84
CA TRP A 155 -7.04 20.13 18.70
C TRP A 155 -6.83 18.66 19.01
N THR A 156 -6.39 18.34 20.23
CA THR A 156 -6.22 16.96 20.69
C THR A 156 -7.56 16.22 20.76
N ASN A 157 -8.59 16.84 21.31
CA ASN A 157 -9.94 16.27 21.39
C ASN A 157 -10.53 16.04 19.99
N LEU A 158 -10.31 16.98 19.07
CA LEU A 158 -10.68 16.81 17.67
C LEU A 158 -9.93 15.64 17.02
N ALA A 159 -8.62 15.54 17.24
CA ALA A 159 -7.80 14.46 16.69
C ALA A 159 -8.29 13.08 17.16
N ASP A 160 -8.66 12.95 18.44
CA ASP A 160 -9.22 11.71 18.99
C ASP A 160 -10.58 11.36 18.38
N ALA A 161 -11.47 12.34 18.23
CA ALA A 161 -12.76 12.15 17.57
C ALA A 161 -12.60 11.76 16.09
N VAL A 162 -11.69 12.39 15.36
CA VAL A 162 -11.37 12.01 13.98
C VAL A 162 -10.77 10.61 13.93
N ALA A 163 -9.88 10.25 14.86
CA ALA A 163 -9.24 8.94 14.90
C ALA A 163 -10.24 7.79 14.98
N ILE A 164 -11.27 7.88 15.83
CA ILE A 164 -12.30 6.81 15.94
C ILE A 164 -13.17 6.70 14.68
N LEU A 165 -13.22 7.75 13.86
CA LEU A 165 -13.98 7.81 12.61
C LEU A 165 -13.17 7.46 11.35
N LEU A 166 -11.84 7.41 11.38
CA LEU A 166 -11.02 7.17 10.18
C LEU A 166 -11.35 5.85 9.48
N ASP A 167 -11.59 4.78 10.25
CA ASP A 167 -12.06 3.51 9.69
C ASP A 167 -13.54 3.61 9.34
N HIS A 168 -13.84 3.74 8.04
CA HIS A 168 -15.21 3.80 7.52
C HIS A 168 -16.09 2.58 7.85
N GLN A 169 -15.51 1.46 8.33
CA GLN A 169 -16.25 0.28 8.77
C GLN A 169 -16.37 0.19 10.29
N SER A 170 -15.85 1.17 11.03
CA SER A 170 -15.95 1.20 12.49
C SER A 170 -17.41 1.34 12.94
N GLN A 171 -17.62 1.00 14.20
CA GLN A 171 -18.94 1.14 14.83
C GLN A 171 -19.31 2.61 14.92
N GLU A 172 -18.35 3.44 15.32
CA GLU A 172 -18.48 4.88 15.51
C GLU A 172 -18.75 5.61 14.18
N ALA A 173 -18.07 5.21 13.09
CA ALA A 173 -18.36 5.71 11.75
C ALA A 173 -19.78 5.31 11.30
N THR A 174 -20.25 4.12 11.68
CA THR A 174 -21.62 3.69 11.38
C THR A 174 -22.65 4.45 12.23
N ASP A 175 -22.38 4.70 13.51
CA ASP A 175 -23.23 5.50 14.39
C ASP A 175 -23.41 6.92 13.81
N CYS A 176 -22.34 7.54 13.33
CA CYS A 176 -22.39 8.84 12.67
C CYS A 176 -23.21 8.81 11.37
N ARG A 177 -23.07 7.76 10.55
CA ARG A 177 -23.91 7.59 9.35
C ARG A 177 -25.37 7.38 9.70
N TRP A 178 -25.64 6.66 10.78
CA TRP A 178 -27.00 6.49 11.27
C TRP A 178 -27.59 7.82 11.75
N ALA A 179 -26.83 8.62 12.52
CA ALA A 179 -27.22 9.97 12.93
C ALA A 179 -27.57 10.88 11.74
N TYR A 180 -26.85 10.73 10.63
CA TYR A 180 -27.16 11.43 9.38
C TYR A 180 -28.47 10.97 8.73
N MET A 181 -28.76 9.66 8.80
CA MET A 181 -29.90 9.04 8.11
C MET A 181 -31.21 9.12 8.89
N ILE A 182 -31.16 9.08 10.23
CA ILE A 182 -32.35 8.96 11.07
C ILE A 182 -33.38 10.11 10.91
N PRO A 183 -33.01 11.39 10.72
CA PRO A 183 -33.99 12.43 10.43
C PRO A 183 -34.68 12.23 9.07
N ILE A 184 -33.94 11.70 8.09
CA ILE A 184 -34.43 11.44 6.74
C ILE A 184 -35.46 10.30 6.76
N VAL A 185 -35.18 9.25 7.53
CA VAL A 185 -36.14 8.17 7.80
C VAL A 185 -37.40 8.72 8.46
N ASN A 186 -37.26 9.48 9.56
CA ASN A 186 -38.41 10.01 10.32
C ASN A 186 -39.23 11.06 9.57
N SER A 187 -38.64 11.75 8.59
CA SER A 187 -39.36 12.66 7.69
C SER A 187 -40.26 11.95 6.66
N GLY A 188 -40.09 10.64 6.50
CA GLY A 188 -40.79 9.85 5.48
C GLY A 188 -40.23 10.01 4.06
N LYS A 189 -39.12 10.72 3.88
CA LYS A 189 -38.48 10.90 2.56
C LYS A 189 -37.72 9.66 2.08
N LEU A 190 -37.25 8.82 3.00
CA LEU A 190 -36.68 7.51 2.66
C LEU A 190 -37.73 6.41 2.82
N ARG A 191 -38.11 5.75 1.72
CA ARG A 191 -39.00 4.58 1.76
C ARG A 191 -38.19 3.32 1.99
N LEU A 192 -38.42 2.67 3.13
CA LEU A 192 -37.86 1.36 3.46
C LEU A 192 -38.81 0.26 2.93
N GLN A 193 -38.27 -0.89 2.54
CA GLN A 193 -39.04 -1.91 1.80
C GLN A 193 -40.02 -2.68 2.69
N ASN A 194 -39.67 -2.88 3.95
CA ASN A 194 -40.45 -3.65 4.90
C ASN A 194 -40.29 -3.13 6.34
N GLU A 195 -41.13 -3.64 7.24
CA GLU A 195 -41.12 -3.27 8.65
C GLU A 195 -39.81 -3.66 9.35
N GLU A 196 -39.20 -4.78 8.97
CA GLU A 196 -37.91 -5.22 9.53
C GLU A 196 -36.82 -4.16 9.27
N GLN A 197 -36.66 -3.69 8.03
CA GLN A 197 -35.73 -2.61 7.67
C GLN A 197 -36.05 -1.32 8.44
N TYR A 198 -37.34 -1.00 8.64
CA TYR A 198 -37.71 0.17 9.45
C TYR A 198 -37.21 0.05 10.89
N ARG A 199 -37.41 -1.11 11.52
CA ARG A 199 -36.93 -1.39 12.87
C ARG A 199 -35.41 -1.40 12.96
N GLU A 200 -34.71 -1.89 11.93
CA GLU A 200 -33.23 -1.81 11.83
C GLU A 200 -32.70 -0.37 11.95
N TYR A 201 -33.48 0.65 11.53
CA TYR A 201 -33.10 2.06 11.70
C TYR A 201 -33.61 2.65 13.02
N ILE A 202 -34.88 2.48 13.38
CA ILE A 202 -35.46 3.15 14.56
C ILE A 202 -34.92 2.57 15.88
N GLU A 203 -34.71 1.26 15.92
CA GLU A 203 -34.26 0.54 17.11
C GLU A 203 -32.73 0.32 17.12
N TYR A 204 -32.00 0.85 16.13
CA TYR A 204 -30.54 0.82 16.11
C TYR A 204 -29.96 1.40 17.42
N PRO A 205 -28.93 0.78 18.03
CA PRO A 205 -28.20 -0.42 17.63
C PRO A 205 -28.71 -1.71 18.32
N ASN A 206 -29.93 -1.70 18.87
CA ASN A 206 -30.45 -2.71 19.79
C ASN A 206 -31.37 -3.74 19.12
N TYR A 207 -31.52 -3.69 17.80
CA TYR A 207 -32.34 -4.61 17.01
C TYR A 207 -31.49 -5.38 16.01
N GLU A 208 -31.72 -6.70 15.93
CA GLU A 208 -31.03 -7.64 15.04
C GLU A 208 -29.50 -7.72 15.21
N ASP A 209 -28.87 -8.66 14.49
CA ASP A 209 -27.41 -8.78 14.46
C ASP A 209 -26.77 -7.56 13.78
N GLN A 210 -25.95 -6.83 14.54
CA GLN A 210 -25.22 -5.64 14.06
C GLN A 210 -24.17 -5.96 12.97
N ARG A 211 -23.86 -7.24 12.70
CA ARG A 211 -23.09 -7.67 11.52
C ARG A 211 -23.90 -7.59 10.23
N LYS A 212 -25.23 -7.59 10.30
CA LYS A 212 -26.17 -7.37 9.18
C LYS A 212 -26.59 -5.90 9.08
N VAL A 213 -27.03 -5.31 10.19
CA VAL A 213 -27.62 -3.95 10.21
C VAL A 213 -26.61 -2.86 9.81
N ARG A 214 -25.39 -2.88 10.36
CA ARG A 214 -24.37 -1.85 10.09
C ARG A 214 -23.94 -1.77 8.62
N PRO A 215 -23.68 -2.88 7.90
CA PRO A 215 -23.51 -2.83 6.45
C PRO A 215 -24.69 -2.17 5.70
N THR A 216 -25.93 -2.49 6.06
CA THR A 216 -27.14 -1.92 5.42
C THR A 216 -27.21 -0.40 5.58
N ILE A 217 -26.98 0.11 6.78
CA ILE A 217 -26.95 1.57 7.06
C ILE A 217 -25.87 2.25 6.19
N ARG A 218 -24.65 1.69 6.17
CA ARG A 218 -23.54 2.25 5.39
C ARG A 218 -23.82 2.27 3.89
N ALA A 219 -24.34 1.18 3.34
CA ALA A 219 -24.69 1.08 1.93
C ALA A 219 -25.79 2.06 1.54
N THR A 220 -26.83 2.19 2.38
CA THR A 220 -27.95 3.09 2.13
C THR A 220 -27.53 4.55 2.15
N GLU A 221 -26.70 4.96 3.12
CA GLU A 221 -26.16 6.32 3.19
C GLU A 221 -25.29 6.65 1.97
N MET A 222 -24.45 5.71 1.51
CA MET A 222 -23.62 5.91 0.33
C MET A 222 -24.45 6.10 -0.95
N ASN A 223 -25.56 5.37 -1.08
CA ASN A 223 -26.46 5.53 -2.23
C ASN A 223 -27.19 6.88 -2.18
N LEU A 224 -27.65 7.31 -1.01
CA LEU A 224 -28.30 8.61 -0.83
C LEU A 224 -27.34 9.77 -1.14
N GLY A 225 -26.08 9.65 -0.70
CA GLY A 225 -25.05 10.67 -0.90
C GLY A 225 -24.53 10.80 -2.33
N SER A 226 -24.76 9.81 -3.19
CA SER A 226 -24.21 9.76 -4.56
C SER A 226 -25.22 10.00 -5.69
N GLY A 227 -26.53 9.93 -5.41
CA GLY A 227 -27.55 10.01 -6.47
C GLY A 227 -28.77 10.90 -6.18
N VAL A 228 -28.88 11.50 -4.99
CA VAL A 228 -30.08 12.27 -4.58
C VAL A 228 -29.80 13.76 -4.34
N MET A 229 -28.53 14.14 -4.17
CA MET A 229 -28.15 15.53 -3.94
C MET A 229 -27.88 16.25 -5.26
N ASP A 230 -28.28 17.52 -5.32
CA ASP A 230 -27.99 18.40 -6.45
C ASP A 230 -26.49 18.73 -6.53
N ASP A 231 -26.03 19.08 -7.74
CA ASP A 231 -24.61 19.33 -8.01
C ASP A 231 -24.08 20.51 -7.17
N ASP A 232 -24.90 21.56 -6.99
CA ASP A 232 -24.56 22.73 -6.17
C ASP A 232 -24.29 22.35 -4.71
N TYR A 233 -25.13 21.49 -4.13
CA TYR A 233 -24.94 21.01 -2.75
C TYR A 233 -23.66 20.17 -2.65
N ALA A 234 -23.43 19.27 -3.61
CA ALA A 234 -22.26 18.42 -3.61
C ALA A 234 -20.96 19.23 -3.68
N GLN A 235 -20.93 20.27 -4.54
CA GLN A 235 -19.78 21.17 -4.69
C GLN A 235 -19.52 21.98 -3.42
N ALA A 236 -20.55 22.60 -2.84
CA ALA A 236 -20.37 23.43 -1.66
C ALA A 236 -20.03 22.62 -0.40
N LYS A 237 -20.60 21.42 -0.25
CA LYS A 237 -20.20 20.47 0.79
C LYS A 237 -18.73 20.05 0.64
N LYS A 238 -18.28 19.82 -0.59
CA LYS A 238 -16.87 19.49 -0.87
C LYS A 238 -15.94 20.63 -0.48
N ALA A 239 -16.32 21.89 -0.77
CA ALA A 239 -15.57 23.07 -0.34
C ALA A 239 -15.43 23.15 1.19
N TRP A 240 -16.48 22.84 1.96
CA TRP A 240 -16.38 22.72 3.42
C TRP A 240 -15.38 21.65 3.83
N SER A 241 -15.49 20.44 3.28
CA SER A 241 -14.58 19.35 3.61
C SER A 241 -13.12 19.67 3.30
N GLU A 242 -12.85 20.37 2.20
CA GLU A 242 -11.49 20.82 1.83
C GLU A 242 -10.94 21.82 2.85
N LYS A 243 -11.73 22.84 3.21
CA LYS A 243 -11.36 23.84 4.24
C LYS A 243 -11.11 23.20 5.60
N PHE A 244 -11.96 22.27 6.03
CA PHE A 244 -11.79 21.51 7.28
C PHE A 244 -10.42 20.81 7.32
N TRP A 245 -10.04 20.10 6.25
CA TRP A 245 -8.78 19.38 6.20
C TRP A 245 -7.58 20.32 6.04
N GLU A 246 -7.74 21.44 5.35
CA GLU A 246 -6.71 22.48 5.23
C GLU A 246 -6.40 23.11 6.59
N GLU A 247 -7.43 23.53 7.33
CA GLU A 247 -7.28 24.13 8.65
C GLU A 247 -6.69 23.13 9.65
N CYS A 248 -7.12 21.86 9.62
CA CYS A 248 -6.50 20.77 10.36
C CYS A 248 -5.00 20.62 10.07
N LYS A 249 -4.61 20.64 8.78
CA LYS A 249 -3.21 20.45 8.35
C LYS A 249 -2.35 21.68 8.67
N HIS A 250 -2.93 22.87 8.61
CA HIS A 250 -2.26 24.14 8.89
C HIS A 250 -1.93 24.28 10.38
N ASN A 251 -2.87 23.93 11.25
CA ASN A 251 -2.75 24.17 12.70
C ASN A 251 -2.14 23.00 13.48
N THR A 252 -1.82 21.87 12.84
CA THR A 252 -1.23 20.71 13.53
C THR A 252 -0.06 20.09 12.78
N GLU A 253 0.88 19.52 13.53
CA GLU A 253 2.12 18.98 12.99
C GLU A 253 2.01 17.51 12.57
N CYS A 254 2.84 17.14 11.60
CA CYS A 254 2.96 15.75 11.18
C CYS A 254 3.86 15.02 12.17
N PHE A 255 3.50 13.77 12.50
CA PHE A 255 4.41 12.89 13.23
C PHE A 255 4.30 11.47 12.69
N ALA A 256 5.39 10.71 12.78
CA ALA A 256 5.43 9.29 12.47
C ALA A 256 6.24 8.57 13.53
N PRO A 257 5.96 7.28 13.78
CA PRO A 257 6.79 6.49 14.67
C PRO A 257 8.16 6.25 14.03
N GLU A 258 9.16 6.07 14.89
CA GLU A 258 10.48 5.60 14.47
C GLU A 258 10.37 4.26 13.71
N PRO A 259 11.21 4.07 12.67
CA PRO A 259 11.29 2.79 11.97
C PRO A 259 11.70 1.69 12.94
N LYS A 260 11.25 0.46 12.66
CA LYS A 260 11.68 -0.68 13.45
C LYS A 260 13.09 -1.09 13.03
N ASN A 261 13.82 -1.68 13.96
CA ASN A 261 15.07 -2.37 13.64
C ASN A 261 14.77 -3.79 13.15
N SER A 262 15.49 -4.24 12.13
CA SER A 262 15.48 -5.63 11.67
C SER A 262 16.05 -6.57 12.74
N SER A 263 15.51 -7.79 12.83
CA SER A 263 15.83 -8.78 13.85
C SER A 263 16.87 -9.83 13.46
N VAL A 264 17.36 -9.84 12.22
CA VAL A 264 18.35 -10.83 11.77
C VAL A 264 19.75 -10.41 12.21
N ASP A 265 20.39 -11.26 13.01
CA ASP A 265 21.75 -11.11 13.51
C ASP A 265 22.64 -12.26 13.02
N PHE A 266 23.71 -11.93 12.29
CA PHE A 266 24.68 -12.89 11.75
C PHE A 266 26.08 -12.30 11.74
N ASP A 267 27.09 -13.17 11.75
CA ASP A 267 28.49 -12.83 11.64
C ASP A 267 28.87 -12.73 10.17
N ILE A 268 28.90 -11.49 9.67
CA ILE A 268 29.22 -11.17 8.28
C ILE A 268 30.64 -11.64 7.91
N THR A 269 31.61 -11.49 8.81
CA THR A 269 33.01 -11.83 8.56
C THR A 269 33.16 -13.33 8.35
N LYS A 270 32.61 -14.13 9.27
CA LYS A 270 32.65 -15.60 9.15
C LYS A 270 31.86 -16.08 7.94
N THR A 271 30.68 -15.50 7.68
CA THR A 271 29.84 -15.88 6.54
C THR A 271 30.56 -15.60 5.21
N VAL A 272 31.21 -14.44 5.07
CA VAL A 272 32.01 -14.10 3.88
C VAL A 272 33.23 -15.02 3.75
N SER A 273 33.87 -15.41 4.86
CA SER A 273 34.97 -16.39 4.84
C SER A 273 34.52 -17.73 4.26
N LEU A 274 33.38 -18.25 4.72
CA LEU A 274 32.80 -19.48 4.17
C LEU A 274 32.54 -19.37 2.66
N MET A 275 32.05 -18.22 2.18
CA MET A 275 31.84 -18.02 0.74
C MET A 275 33.15 -18.08 -0.06
N ARG A 276 34.26 -17.60 0.51
CA ARG A 276 35.59 -17.70 -0.13
C ARG A 276 36.07 -19.15 -0.21
N GLU A 277 35.78 -19.97 0.79
CA GLU A 277 36.07 -21.40 0.74
C GLU A 277 35.30 -22.09 -0.39
N ILE A 278 34.00 -21.78 -0.53
CA ILE A 278 33.17 -22.31 -1.63
C ILE A 278 33.72 -21.89 -3.01
N TRP A 279 34.25 -20.67 -3.14
CA TRP A 279 34.91 -20.24 -4.38
C TRP A 279 36.11 -21.13 -4.73
N GLY A 280 36.95 -21.44 -3.74
CA GLY A 280 38.09 -22.36 -3.91
C GLY A 280 37.65 -23.76 -4.33
N ASP A 281 36.59 -24.28 -3.71
CA ASP A 281 36.03 -25.58 -4.05
C ASP A 281 35.43 -25.58 -5.48
N LEU A 282 34.73 -24.51 -5.89
CA LEU A 282 34.21 -24.34 -7.25
C LEU A 282 35.35 -24.30 -8.28
N LEU A 283 36.44 -23.60 -7.97
CA LEU A 283 37.62 -23.53 -8.85
C LEU A 283 38.25 -24.91 -9.05
N ASN A 284 38.46 -25.65 -7.96
CA ASN A 284 38.99 -27.01 -8.04
C ASN A 284 38.09 -27.92 -8.88
N HIS A 285 36.76 -27.80 -8.71
CA HIS A 285 35.79 -28.58 -9.48
C HIS A 285 35.74 -28.19 -10.96
N PHE A 286 35.84 -26.90 -11.26
CA PHE A 286 35.94 -26.40 -12.62
C PHE A 286 37.16 -27.01 -13.31
N LEU A 287 38.35 -26.92 -12.70
CA LEU A 287 39.58 -27.47 -13.26
C LEU A 287 39.51 -28.99 -13.45
N ALA A 288 38.93 -29.72 -12.50
CA ALA A 288 38.79 -31.18 -12.57
C ALA A 288 37.81 -31.67 -13.65
N THR A 289 36.85 -30.82 -14.06
CA THR A 289 35.86 -31.15 -15.09
C THR A 289 36.29 -30.74 -16.51
N ASP A 290 37.49 -30.19 -16.66
CA ASP A 290 38.01 -29.79 -17.96
C ASP A 290 38.35 -30.99 -18.84
N LYS A 291 37.87 -30.97 -20.09
CA LYS A 291 38.24 -31.94 -21.11
C LYS A 291 39.44 -31.50 -21.95
N PHE A 292 40.01 -30.31 -21.71
CA PHE A 292 41.12 -29.74 -22.48
C PHE A 292 40.86 -29.73 -24.00
N THR A 293 39.64 -29.38 -24.39
CA THR A 293 39.22 -29.25 -25.79
C THR A 293 39.08 -27.78 -26.20
N HIS A 294 38.42 -27.51 -27.33
CA HIS A 294 37.86 -26.20 -27.66
C HIS A 294 36.84 -25.73 -26.60
N VAL A 295 36.31 -24.51 -26.77
CA VAL A 295 35.28 -23.89 -25.92
C VAL A 295 34.19 -24.89 -25.51
N GLN A 296 33.91 -24.96 -24.21
CA GLN A 296 32.93 -25.89 -23.63
C GLN A 296 31.72 -25.09 -23.12
N ALA A 297 30.93 -24.53 -24.04
CA ALA A 297 29.90 -23.53 -23.74
C ALA A 297 28.99 -23.89 -22.55
N ARG A 298 28.50 -25.14 -22.50
CA ARG A 298 27.68 -25.65 -21.39
C ARG A 298 28.43 -25.66 -20.05
N ARG A 299 29.70 -26.10 -20.03
CA ARG A 299 30.53 -26.13 -18.81
C ARG A 299 30.82 -24.70 -18.35
N ASP A 300 31.34 -23.89 -19.26
CA ASP A 300 31.81 -22.54 -18.96
C ASP A 300 30.66 -21.67 -18.45
N ALA A 301 29.48 -21.76 -19.08
CA ALA A 301 28.28 -21.08 -18.59
C ALA A 301 27.79 -21.63 -17.26
N SER A 302 27.77 -22.96 -17.05
CA SER A 302 27.29 -23.57 -15.79
C SER A 302 28.12 -23.13 -14.59
N PHE A 303 29.45 -23.21 -14.69
CA PHE A 303 30.34 -22.73 -13.64
C PHE A 303 30.35 -21.21 -13.54
N GLY A 304 30.26 -20.48 -14.66
CA GLY A 304 30.13 -19.03 -14.70
C GLY A 304 28.91 -18.54 -13.93
N PHE A 305 27.75 -19.19 -14.07
CA PHE A 305 26.55 -18.87 -13.28
C PHE A 305 26.79 -19.06 -11.78
N CYS A 306 27.50 -20.12 -11.37
CA CYS A 306 27.81 -20.37 -9.96
C CYS A 306 28.79 -19.35 -9.38
N PHE A 307 29.87 -19.03 -10.09
CA PHE A 307 30.82 -17.98 -9.67
C PHE A 307 30.13 -16.62 -9.58
N TYR A 308 29.36 -16.25 -10.59
CA TYR A 308 28.65 -14.98 -10.61
C TYR A 308 27.59 -14.90 -9.50
N ALA A 309 26.83 -15.97 -9.27
CA ALA A 309 25.87 -16.06 -8.17
C ALA A 309 26.53 -15.97 -6.78
N LEU A 310 27.73 -16.54 -6.62
CA LEU A 310 28.51 -16.43 -5.39
C LEU A 310 28.90 -14.98 -5.14
N THR A 311 29.43 -14.28 -6.15
CA THR A 311 29.76 -12.84 -6.07
C THR A 311 28.54 -12.00 -5.71
N VAL A 312 27.41 -12.18 -6.42
CA VAL A 312 26.16 -11.44 -6.14
C VAL A 312 25.67 -11.71 -4.71
N THR A 313 25.78 -12.94 -4.23
CA THR A 313 25.43 -13.30 -2.85
C THR A 313 26.33 -12.60 -1.85
N GLN A 314 27.65 -12.60 -2.07
CA GLN A 314 28.61 -11.91 -1.21
C GLN A 314 28.32 -10.41 -1.13
N GLU A 315 28.08 -9.75 -2.26
CA GLU A 315 27.76 -8.32 -2.30
C GLU A 315 26.41 -8.00 -1.63
N GLY A 316 25.40 -8.85 -1.87
CA GLY A 316 24.11 -8.75 -1.20
C GLY A 316 24.24 -8.82 0.33
N LEU A 317 25.03 -9.77 0.84
CA LEU A 317 25.31 -9.92 2.27
C LEU A 317 26.20 -8.80 2.82
N ALA A 318 27.20 -8.34 2.06
CA ALA A 318 28.07 -7.21 2.40
C ALA A 318 27.26 -5.93 2.66
N SER A 319 26.17 -5.75 1.92
CA SER A 319 25.18 -4.69 2.13
C SER A 319 24.26 -4.92 3.34
N SER A 320 24.71 -5.70 4.32
CA SER A 320 23.97 -6.22 5.49
C SER A 320 22.78 -7.12 5.19
N GLY A 321 22.49 -7.42 3.91
CA GLY A 321 21.24 -8.07 3.48
C GLY A 321 19.98 -7.22 3.62
N LYS A 322 20.08 -6.01 4.18
CA LYS A 322 18.95 -5.13 4.52
C LYS A 322 18.83 -3.93 3.59
N LEU A 323 19.95 -3.53 2.97
CA LEU A 323 19.97 -2.42 2.03
C LEU A 323 19.22 -2.77 0.74
N LEU A 324 18.82 -1.73 0.00
CA LEU A 324 18.13 -1.85 -1.28
C LEU A 324 18.87 -2.78 -2.26
N THR A 325 20.20 -2.72 -2.26
CA THR A 325 21.09 -3.56 -3.07
C THR A 325 20.90 -5.04 -2.82
N ALA A 326 20.56 -5.47 -1.61
CA ALA A 326 20.29 -6.88 -1.32
C ALA A 326 19.00 -7.36 -2.00
N LYS A 327 17.98 -6.49 -2.13
CA LYS A 327 16.76 -6.80 -2.92
C LYS A 327 17.09 -6.92 -4.41
N LEU A 328 18.00 -6.09 -4.93
CA LEU A 328 18.48 -6.21 -6.31
C LEU A 328 19.29 -7.50 -6.51
N ALA A 329 20.12 -7.89 -5.54
CA ALA A 329 20.85 -9.15 -5.55
C ALA A 329 19.89 -10.36 -5.58
N LEU A 330 18.82 -10.36 -4.79
CA LEU A 330 17.78 -11.40 -4.85
C LEU A 330 17.17 -11.54 -6.25
N ARG A 331 16.83 -10.40 -6.88
CA ARG A 331 16.30 -10.38 -8.26
C ARG A 331 17.29 -11.03 -9.23
N MET A 332 18.57 -10.65 -9.14
CA MET A 332 19.63 -11.17 -10.01
C MET A 332 19.83 -12.68 -9.79
N LEU A 333 19.89 -13.16 -8.55
CA LEU A 333 20.01 -14.59 -8.26
C LEU A 333 18.81 -15.40 -8.79
N ALA A 334 17.58 -14.85 -8.67
CA ALA A 334 16.40 -15.49 -9.23
C ALA A 334 16.49 -15.61 -10.75
N GLU A 335 16.97 -14.57 -11.44
CA GLU A 335 17.17 -14.56 -12.89
C GLU A 335 18.26 -15.54 -13.33
N ILE A 336 19.38 -15.61 -12.60
CA ILE A 336 20.45 -16.59 -12.82
C ILE A 336 19.90 -18.02 -12.66
N TYR A 337 19.19 -18.31 -11.56
CA TYR A 337 18.63 -19.64 -11.32
C TYR A 337 17.64 -20.05 -12.41
N ILE A 338 16.71 -19.17 -12.80
CA ILE A 338 15.72 -19.46 -13.84
C ILE A 338 16.40 -19.70 -15.18
N THR A 339 17.36 -18.84 -15.55
CA THR A 339 18.12 -18.97 -16.80
C THR A 339 18.90 -20.28 -16.84
N PHE A 340 19.64 -20.59 -15.79
CA PHE A 340 20.44 -21.80 -15.71
C PHE A 340 19.55 -23.06 -15.76
N LYS A 341 18.47 -23.08 -14.97
CA LYS A 341 17.51 -24.20 -14.99
C LYS A 341 16.82 -24.34 -16.34
N TYR A 342 16.51 -23.24 -17.02
CA TYR A 342 15.91 -23.26 -18.35
C TYR A 342 16.84 -23.89 -19.39
N LEU A 343 18.12 -23.47 -19.43
CA LEU A 343 19.13 -24.05 -20.32
C LEU A 343 19.28 -25.56 -20.09
N ILE A 344 19.31 -26.01 -18.83
CA ILE A 344 19.31 -27.45 -18.47
C ILE A 344 18.04 -28.15 -18.95
N SER A 345 16.88 -27.51 -18.78
CA SER A 345 15.56 -28.13 -19.04
C SER A 345 15.26 -28.30 -20.52
N VAL A 346 15.74 -27.39 -21.39
CA VAL A 346 15.53 -27.48 -22.84
C VAL A 346 16.34 -28.61 -23.47
N ARG A 347 17.48 -28.98 -22.87
CA ARG A 347 18.36 -30.08 -23.33
C ARG A 347 18.82 -29.94 -24.78
N ASP A 348 19.03 -28.70 -25.22
CA ASP A 348 19.62 -28.38 -26.52
C ASP A 348 21.03 -27.80 -26.30
N GLU A 349 22.06 -28.53 -26.71
CA GLU A 349 23.46 -28.09 -26.58
C GLU A 349 23.72 -26.80 -27.34
N LYS A 350 23.07 -26.58 -28.50
CA LYS A 350 23.25 -25.35 -29.30
C LYS A 350 22.75 -24.11 -28.58
N LEU A 351 21.80 -24.27 -27.66
CA LEU A 351 21.22 -23.14 -26.94
C LEU A 351 22.26 -22.48 -26.01
N TRP A 352 23.24 -23.25 -25.53
CA TRP A 352 24.36 -22.73 -24.74
C TRP A 352 25.26 -21.84 -25.58
N ASP A 353 25.54 -22.24 -26.83
CA ASP A 353 26.30 -21.43 -27.79
C ASP A 353 25.55 -20.14 -28.16
N ILE A 354 24.23 -20.24 -28.37
CA ILE A 354 23.37 -19.07 -28.65
C ILE A 354 23.37 -18.10 -27.47
N TYR A 355 23.26 -18.60 -26.23
CA TYR A 355 23.32 -17.78 -25.03
C TYR A 355 24.65 -17.01 -24.93
N ARG A 356 25.78 -17.69 -25.14
CA ARG A 356 27.12 -17.05 -25.16
C ARG A 356 27.25 -16.03 -26.28
N SER A 357 26.90 -16.43 -27.51
CA SER A 357 26.97 -15.58 -28.70
C SER A 357 26.12 -14.33 -28.56
N TYR A 358 24.97 -14.42 -27.88
CA TYR A 358 24.16 -13.26 -27.58
C TYR A 358 24.90 -12.29 -26.64
N GLY A 359 25.59 -12.80 -25.61
CA GLY A 359 26.41 -12.01 -24.69
C GLY A 359 27.50 -11.20 -25.39
N SER A 360 28.34 -11.83 -26.21
CA SER A 360 29.40 -11.11 -26.93
C SER A 360 28.82 -10.15 -27.98
N GLY A 361 27.63 -10.46 -28.54
CA GLY A 361 26.89 -9.53 -29.41
C GLY A 361 26.41 -8.27 -28.69
N GLN A 362 25.98 -8.38 -27.42
CA GLN A 362 25.65 -7.22 -26.58
C GLN A 362 26.91 -6.42 -26.18
N ALA A 363 28.05 -7.09 -25.97
CA ALA A 363 29.32 -6.42 -25.76
C ALA A 363 29.72 -5.62 -27.00
N LYS A 364 29.64 -6.21 -28.20
CA LYS A 364 29.86 -5.50 -29.49
C LYS A 364 28.97 -4.27 -29.61
N LEU A 365 27.66 -4.40 -29.35
CA LEU A 365 26.74 -3.26 -29.41
C LEU A 365 27.13 -2.14 -28.42
N THR A 366 27.58 -2.52 -27.23
CA THR A 366 28.02 -1.57 -26.20
C THR A 366 29.31 -0.87 -26.60
N PHE A 367 30.28 -1.62 -27.16
CA PHE A 367 31.52 -1.06 -27.71
C PHE A 367 31.23 -0.02 -28.80
N LEU A 368 30.41 -0.36 -29.80
CA LEU A 368 30.08 0.55 -30.90
C LEU A 368 29.39 1.82 -30.39
N LYS A 369 28.53 1.71 -29.37
CA LYS A 369 27.91 2.89 -28.73
C LYS A 369 28.94 3.78 -28.03
N LEU A 370 29.88 3.19 -27.30
CA LEU A 370 30.95 3.94 -26.63
C LEU A 370 31.86 4.62 -27.64
N ASP A 371 32.16 3.96 -28.75
CA ASP A 371 33.09 4.46 -29.76
C ASP A 371 32.49 5.53 -30.67
N GLU A 372 31.30 5.26 -31.20
CA GLU A 372 30.75 6.03 -32.32
C GLU A 372 29.59 6.95 -31.92
N VAL A 373 28.86 6.61 -30.85
CA VAL A 373 27.59 7.27 -30.51
C VAL A 373 27.72 8.23 -29.34
N LEU A 374 28.45 7.83 -28.30
CA LEU A 374 28.55 8.58 -27.06
C LEU A 374 29.75 9.53 -27.09
N THR A 375 29.47 10.83 -27.12
CA THR A 375 30.49 11.88 -26.99
C THR A 375 31.15 11.85 -25.60
N ASP A 376 30.33 11.70 -24.55
CA ASP A 376 30.78 11.61 -23.16
C ASP A 376 30.62 10.17 -22.66
N GLN A 377 31.73 9.43 -22.62
CA GLN A 377 31.72 8.04 -22.20
C GLN A 377 31.54 7.89 -20.67
N PRO A 378 30.70 6.95 -20.20
CA PRO A 378 30.50 6.73 -18.78
C PRO A 378 31.74 6.10 -18.13
N GLY A 379 32.26 6.71 -17.06
CA GLY A 379 33.52 6.30 -16.43
C GLY A 379 33.52 4.93 -15.72
N TYR A 380 32.37 4.27 -15.56
CA TYR A 380 32.30 2.92 -14.96
C TYR A 380 32.60 1.81 -15.97
N ILE A 381 32.64 2.11 -17.27
CA ILE A 381 32.94 1.16 -18.34
C ILE A 381 34.18 1.64 -19.10
N LYS A 382 35.16 0.74 -19.26
CA LYS A 382 36.30 0.96 -20.13
C LYS A 382 36.02 0.34 -21.50
N LYS A 383 36.20 1.12 -22.56
CA LYS A 383 35.92 0.70 -23.94
C LYS A 383 36.73 -0.55 -24.31
N GLU A 384 38.00 -0.60 -23.92
CA GLU A 384 38.94 -1.69 -24.25
C GLU A 384 38.48 -3.02 -23.65
N ASN A 385 37.99 -3.01 -22.40
CA ASN A 385 37.48 -4.22 -21.75
C ASN A 385 36.23 -4.76 -22.45
N ILE A 386 35.35 -3.88 -22.95
CA ILE A 386 34.15 -4.31 -23.69
C ILE A 386 34.53 -4.83 -25.08
N GLU A 387 35.55 -4.26 -25.71
CA GLU A 387 36.10 -4.74 -26.98
C GLU A 387 36.65 -6.16 -26.85
N GLU A 388 37.39 -6.45 -25.77
CA GLU A 388 37.89 -7.81 -25.49
C GLU A 388 36.74 -8.82 -25.35
N LEU A 389 35.67 -8.45 -24.61
CA LEU A 389 34.48 -9.30 -24.46
C LEU A 389 33.73 -9.50 -25.78
N ALA A 390 33.69 -8.47 -26.65
CA ALA A 390 33.08 -8.57 -27.97
C ALA A 390 33.84 -9.51 -28.92
N ASN A 391 35.13 -9.77 -28.65
CA ASN A 391 36.00 -10.63 -29.44
C ASN A 391 36.29 -11.98 -28.76
N GLU A 392 35.52 -12.37 -27.72
CA GLU A 392 35.78 -13.55 -26.86
C GLU A 392 35.85 -14.86 -27.67
N ASP A 393 34.79 -15.19 -28.42
CA ASP A 393 34.66 -16.47 -29.12
C ASP A 393 34.96 -16.34 -30.64
N ILE A 394 34.58 -15.22 -31.25
CA ILE A 394 34.73 -14.93 -32.69
C ILE A 394 35.08 -13.45 -32.86
N TYR A 395 35.87 -13.10 -33.88
CA TYR A 395 36.16 -11.71 -34.22
C TYR A 395 34.86 -10.92 -34.43
N MET A 396 34.74 -9.78 -33.74
CA MET A 396 33.48 -9.05 -33.58
C MET A 396 32.84 -8.66 -34.92
N ASP A 397 33.61 -8.40 -35.99
CA ASP A 397 33.05 -8.04 -37.30
C ASP A 397 32.24 -9.16 -37.95
N PHE A 398 32.51 -10.43 -37.60
CA PHE A 398 31.72 -11.58 -38.03
C PHE A 398 30.53 -11.88 -37.11
N GLN A 399 30.37 -11.14 -36.01
CA GLN A 399 29.30 -11.33 -35.06
C GLN A 399 28.06 -10.48 -35.36
N ASN A 400 26.91 -11.13 -35.39
CA ASN A 400 25.61 -10.46 -35.49
C ASN A 400 25.16 -9.93 -34.12
N ILE A 401 24.44 -8.80 -34.14
CA ILE A 401 23.81 -8.22 -32.95
C ILE A 401 22.32 -8.54 -32.97
N ASP A 402 21.85 -9.35 -32.04
CA ASP A 402 20.42 -9.58 -31.81
C ASP A 402 19.88 -8.54 -30.81
N LEU A 403 18.86 -7.78 -31.20
CA LEU A 403 18.22 -6.76 -30.35
C LEU A 403 17.05 -7.32 -29.51
N GLY A 404 16.67 -8.57 -29.74
CA GLY A 404 15.59 -9.25 -29.03
C GLY A 404 16.08 -9.90 -27.73
N ASN A 405 15.58 -11.12 -27.47
CA ASN A 405 16.06 -11.96 -26.38
C ASN A 405 16.60 -13.26 -26.98
N TRP A 406 17.74 -13.76 -26.49
CA TRP A 406 18.40 -14.97 -27.00
C TRP A 406 17.49 -16.21 -27.02
N ALA A 407 16.54 -16.33 -26.10
CA ALA A 407 15.58 -17.42 -26.05
C ALA A 407 14.23 -17.10 -26.74
N LYS A 408 14.08 -15.90 -27.31
CA LYS A 408 12.86 -15.38 -27.95
C LYS A 408 11.61 -15.50 -27.07
N THR A 409 11.81 -15.40 -25.76
CA THR A 409 10.76 -15.53 -24.75
C THR A 409 11.12 -14.68 -23.52
N ASP A 410 10.20 -14.53 -22.57
CA ASP A 410 10.43 -13.79 -21.34
C ASP A 410 10.81 -14.72 -20.17
N LEU A 411 11.36 -14.14 -19.10
CA LEU A 411 11.80 -14.88 -17.91
C LEU A 411 10.65 -15.63 -17.22
N ARG A 412 9.42 -15.11 -17.31
CA ARG A 412 8.24 -15.78 -16.74
C ARG A 412 7.95 -17.05 -17.50
N THR A 413 7.95 -17.01 -18.82
CA THR A 413 7.79 -18.21 -19.66
C THR A 413 8.94 -19.18 -19.50
N MET A 414 10.19 -18.71 -19.39
CA MET A 414 11.33 -19.57 -19.04
C MET A 414 11.08 -20.34 -17.74
N SER A 415 10.62 -19.65 -16.69
CA SER A 415 10.33 -20.28 -15.40
C SER A 415 9.19 -21.32 -15.47
N GLN A 416 8.23 -21.13 -16.37
CA GLN A 416 7.16 -22.10 -16.59
C GLN A 416 7.68 -23.35 -17.30
N VAL A 417 8.47 -23.19 -18.36
CA VAL A 417 9.09 -24.29 -19.10
C VAL A 417 10.03 -25.08 -18.20
N ALA A 418 10.86 -24.40 -17.41
CA ALA A 418 11.80 -24.98 -16.46
C ALA A 418 11.15 -25.52 -15.17
N ARG A 419 9.82 -25.40 -15.03
CA ARG A 419 9.05 -25.81 -13.84
C ARG A 419 9.67 -25.24 -12.55
N CYS A 420 9.88 -23.93 -12.53
CA CYS A 420 10.37 -23.17 -11.37
C CYS A 420 9.68 -21.81 -11.19
N LYS A 421 8.41 -21.69 -11.63
CA LYS A 421 7.64 -20.45 -11.55
C LYS A 421 7.50 -19.92 -10.11
N GLU A 422 7.55 -20.81 -9.11
CA GLU A 422 7.57 -20.43 -7.70
C GLU A 422 8.75 -19.51 -7.33
N VAL A 423 9.91 -19.68 -7.96
CA VAL A 423 11.07 -18.78 -7.76
C VAL A 423 10.80 -17.41 -8.40
N TYR A 424 10.20 -17.38 -9.59
CA TYR A 424 9.82 -16.13 -10.26
C TYR A 424 8.80 -15.33 -9.43
N ASP A 425 7.76 -16.01 -8.93
CA ASP A 425 6.69 -15.37 -8.17
C ASP A 425 7.20 -14.86 -6.81
N ALA A 426 8.09 -15.61 -6.15
CA ALA A 426 8.64 -15.24 -4.84
C ALA A 426 9.73 -14.16 -4.91
N TYR A 427 10.68 -14.28 -5.86
CA TYR A 427 11.95 -13.56 -5.81
C TYR A 427 12.24 -12.65 -7.00
N TYR A 428 11.46 -12.73 -8.09
CA TYR A 428 11.64 -11.83 -9.22
C TYR A 428 10.65 -10.67 -9.21
N SER A 429 9.34 -10.96 -9.14
CA SER A 429 8.29 -9.98 -9.40
C SER A 429 8.33 -8.76 -8.46
N TRP A 430 8.42 -8.98 -7.14
CA TRP A 430 8.46 -7.89 -6.16
C TRP A 430 9.81 -7.17 -6.15
N PRO A 431 10.97 -7.84 -6.09
CA PRO A 431 12.28 -7.20 -6.23
C PRO A 431 12.45 -6.37 -7.53
N SER A 432 11.81 -6.77 -8.62
CA SER A 432 11.80 -5.98 -9.88
C SER A 432 11.19 -4.59 -9.72
N SER A 433 10.24 -4.41 -8.80
CA SER A 433 9.68 -3.09 -8.50
C SER A 433 10.73 -2.09 -8.01
N TYR A 434 11.74 -2.56 -7.28
CA TYR A 434 12.86 -1.74 -6.78
C TYR A 434 13.83 -1.38 -7.90
N ALA A 435 14.13 -2.33 -8.80
CA ALA A 435 15.00 -2.09 -9.96
C ALA A 435 14.41 -1.04 -10.92
N HIS A 436 13.08 -1.03 -11.07
CA HIS A 436 12.37 -0.12 -11.98
C HIS A 436 11.85 1.17 -11.33
N GLY A 437 12.12 1.39 -10.03
CA GLY A 437 11.61 2.58 -9.33
C GLY A 437 10.07 2.68 -9.33
N GLN A 438 9.38 1.54 -9.30
CA GLN A 438 7.92 1.52 -9.29
C GLN A 438 7.37 2.14 -8.01
N TRP A 439 6.16 2.73 -8.08
CA TRP A 439 5.58 3.49 -6.98
C TRP A 439 5.53 2.73 -5.64
N CYS A 440 5.27 1.41 -5.66
CA CYS A 440 5.26 0.60 -4.44
C CYS A 440 6.64 0.55 -3.76
N ALA A 441 7.73 0.38 -4.52
CA ALA A 441 9.09 0.38 -4.00
C ALA A 441 9.51 1.78 -3.53
N VAL A 442 9.18 2.83 -4.30
CA VAL A 442 9.43 4.22 -3.88
C VAL A 442 8.74 4.51 -2.55
N ARG A 443 7.45 4.18 -2.45
CA ARG A 443 6.68 4.34 -1.20
C ARG A 443 7.29 3.56 -0.05
N ASP A 444 7.65 2.29 -0.28
CA ASP A 444 8.20 1.40 0.75
C ASP A 444 9.49 1.96 1.36
N VAL A 445 10.39 2.44 0.49
CA VAL A 445 11.74 2.84 0.87
C VAL A 445 11.75 4.24 1.51
N VAL A 446 11.10 5.23 0.91
CA VAL A 446 11.32 6.64 1.29
C VAL A 446 10.15 7.30 2.01
N PHE A 447 8.94 6.72 1.99
CA PHE A 447 7.77 7.31 2.63
C PHE A 447 7.31 6.50 3.86
N THR A 448 6.69 7.21 4.80
CA THR A 448 5.91 6.63 5.88
C THR A 448 4.54 7.32 5.95
N THR A 449 3.65 6.76 6.75
CA THR A 449 2.32 7.34 7.00
C THR A 449 2.43 8.29 8.19
N CYS A 450 1.91 9.52 8.05
CA CYS A 450 1.69 10.42 9.18
C CYS A 450 0.64 9.82 10.12
N TYR A 451 0.88 9.87 11.41
CA TYR A 451 0.00 9.28 12.44
C TYR A 451 -0.94 10.32 13.05
N ASN A 452 -0.87 11.59 12.62
CA ASN A 452 -1.84 12.60 12.99
C ASN A 452 -3.19 12.31 12.27
N PRO A 453 -4.27 11.99 13.01
CA PRO A 453 -5.58 11.71 12.43
C PRO A 453 -6.14 12.88 11.61
N LEU A 454 -5.82 14.12 12.03
CA LEU A 454 -6.25 15.34 11.38
C LEU A 454 -5.60 15.55 10.00
N HIS A 455 -4.61 14.75 9.63
CA HIS A 455 -3.92 14.82 8.33
C HIS A 455 -4.34 13.71 7.36
N ARG A 456 -5.45 13.03 7.63
CA ARG A 456 -5.97 11.92 6.80
C ARG A 456 -4.97 10.77 6.59
N LEU A 457 -4.05 10.61 7.55
CA LEU A 457 -2.95 9.64 7.45
C LEU A 457 -2.18 9.74 6.11
N HIS A 458 -1.96 10.97 5.64
CA HIS A 458 -1.21 11.22 4.40
C HIS A 458 0.24 10.69 4.49
N ARG A 459 0.92 10.64 3.35
CA ARG A 459 2.30 10.16 3.24
C ARG A 459 3.27 11.31 3.53
N ILE A 460 4.29 11.03 4.32
CA ILE A 460 5.41 11.96 4.60
C ILE A 460 6.75 11.25 4.35
N PRO A 461 7.81 11.97 3.94
CA PRO A 461 9.14 11.38 3.81
C PRO A 461 9.63 10.81 5.14
N ARG A 462 10.39 9.72 5.08
CA ARG A 462 11.13 9.22 6.22
C ARG A 462 12.40 10.04 6.43
N PRO A 463 12.91 10.15 7.67
CA PRO A 463 14.22 10.74 7.92
C PRO A 463 15.36 9.91 7.31
N ALA A 464 15.15 8.60 7.14
CA ALA A 464 16.07 7.69 6.48
C ALA A 464 15.31 6.58 5.73
N PRO A 465 15.93 5.94 4.72
CA PRO A 465 15.30 4.85 3.99
C PRO A 465 14.93 3.65 4.89
N ARG A 466 13.87 2.92 4.52
CA ARG A 466 13.42 1.71 5.22
C ARG A 466 14.29 0.49 4.87
N TYR A 467 14.87 -0.15 5.89
CA TYR A 467 15.71 -1.36 5.77
C TYR A 467 15.26 -2.51 6.70
N GLU A 468 13.96 -2.61 6.97
CA GLU A 468 13.38 -3.53 7.96
C GLU A 468 13.35 -5.00 7.50
N ASP A 469 13.11 -5.22 6.21
CA ASP A 469 12.88 -6.54 5.62
C ASP A 469 14.20 -7.09 5.05
N GLY A 470 14.88 -7.97 5.79
CA GLY A 470 16.18 -8.55 5.41
C GLY A 470 16.07 -9.69 4.39
N ALA A 471 17.06 -9.79 3.51
CA ALA A 471 17.16 -10.76 2.40
C ALA A 471 18.16 -11.89 2.66
N GLU A 472 18.82 -11.92 3.82
CA GLU A 472 20.01 -12.74 4.11
C GLU A 472 19.77 -14.23 3.85
N ASN A 473 18.67 -14.77 4.39
CA ASN A 473 18.33 -16.19 4.24
C ASN A 473 17.96 -16.54 2.80
N ASP A 474 17.25 -15.64 2.12
CA ASP A 474 16.80 -15.87 0.74
C ASP A 474 17.97 -15.81 -0.25
N LEU A 475 18.98 -14.96 0.00
CA LEU A 475 20.22 -14.91 -0.77
C LEU A 475 20.95 -16.27 -0.69
N ILE A 476 21.14 -16.79 0.52
CA ILE A 476 21.74 -18.12 0.73
C ILE A 476 20.92 -19.23 0.06
N LEU A 477 19.59 -19.19 0.20
CA LEU A 477 18.70 -20.17 -0.38
C LEU A 477 18.81 -20.23 -1.90
N LEU A 478 18.72 -19.08 -2.57
CA LEU A 478 18.82 -19.01 -4.03
C LEU A 478 20.21 -19.42 -4.52
N PHE A 479 21.28 -19.02 -3.83
CA PHE A 479 22.62 -19.45 -4.17
C PHE A 479 22.80 -20.96 -4.07
N ASN A 480 22.34 -21.57 -2.97
CA ASN A 480 22.40 -23.02 -2.81
C ASN A 480 21.59 -23.76 -3.88
N LYS A 481 20.42 -23.24 -4.28
CA LYS A 481 19.64 -23.78 -5.40
C LYS A 481 20.41 -23.74 -6.72
N ILE A 482 21.25 -22.72 -6.95
CA ILE A 482 22.12 -22.63 -8.14
C ILE A 482 23.25 -23.68 -8.05
N LEU A 483 23.84 -23.89 -6.88
CA LEU A 483 24.83 -24.95 -6.66
C LEU A 483 24.24 -26.36 -6.83
N ASP A 484 22.97 -26.56 -6.47
CA ASP A 484 22.26 -27.82 -6.71
C ASP A 484 22.18 -28.13 -8.21
N LEU A 485 21.85 -27.13 -9.05
CA LEU A 485 21.83 -27.29 -10.51
C LEU A 485 23.22 -27.67 -11.07
N LEU A 486 24.29 -27.08 -10.52
CA LEU A 486 25.66 -27.46 -10.93
C LEU A 486 25.95 -28.91 -10.58
N ASN A 487 25.62 -29.33 -9.35
CA ASN A 487 25.82 -30.71 -8.91
C ASN A 487 25.04 -31.72 -9.76
N ASP A 488 23.83 -31.36 -10.21
CA ASP A 488 23.03 -32.21 -11.11
C ASP A 488 23.68 -32.40 -12.48
N VAL A 489 24.35 -31.37 -13.00
CA VAL A 489 24.96 -31.40 -14.34
C VAL A 489 26.40 -31.92 -14.33
N TYR A 490 27.17 -31.58 -13.29
CA TYR A 490 28.58 -31.94 -13.10
C TYR A 490 28.80 -32.54 -11.70
N PRO A 491 28.32 -33.77 -11.43
CA PRO A 491 28.46 -34.39 -10.12
C PRO A 491 29.91 -34.86 -9.84
N SER A 492 30.36 -34.89 -8.57
CA SER A 492 29.67 -34.42 -7.36
C SER A 492 30.25 -33.07 -6.88
N PHE A 493 29.35 -32.12 -6.57
CA PHE A 493 29.65 -30.84 -5.91
C PHE A 493 28.68 -30.61 -4.74
N GLU A 494 29.08 -30.99 -3.52
CA GLU A 494 28.18 -31.04 -2.36
C GLU A 494 28.28 -29.83 -1.42
N ARG A 495 29.22 -28.91 -1.65
CA ARG A 495 29.43 -27.73 -0.79
C ARG A 495 28.25 -26.78 -0.85
N ARG A 496 27.81 -26.28 0.31
CA ARG A 496 26.67 -25.35 0.44
C ARG A 496 26.98 -24.22 1.40
N ALA A 497 26.44 -23.04 1.09
CA ALA A 497 26.55 -21.85 1.91
C ALA A 497 25.56 -21.87 3.08
N LYS A 498 25.90 -21.17 4.15
CA LYS A 498 25.04 -20.92 5.31
C LYS A 498 25.38 -19.59 5.97
N LEU A 499 24.38 -18.95 6.59
CA LEU A 499 24.64 -17.83 7.49
C LEU A 499 25.26 -18.36 8.78
N LEU A 500 26.33 -17.72 9.24
CA LEU A 500 26.95 -18.03 10.52
C LEU A 500 26.48 -17.04 11.56
N GLN A 501 25.98 -17.52 12.70
CA GLN A 501 25.51 -16.66 13.79
C GLN A 501 26.68 -16.00 14.53
N LYS A 502 26.43 -14.86 15.16
CA LYS A 502 27.40 -14.27 16.09
C LYS A 502 27.55 -15.18 17.30
N PRO A 503 28.77 -15.32 17.85
CA PRO A 503 28.94 -16.01 19.13
C PRO A 503 28.13 -15.27 20.20
N GLU A 504 27.47 -16.03 21.07
CA GLU A 504 26.74 -15.50 22.24
C GLU A 504 27.65 -14.71 23.18
#